data_AF-A0A973I4Y6-F1
#
_entry.id   AF-A0A973I4Y6-F1
#
_cell.length_a   1.000
_cell.length_b   1.000
_cell.length_c   1.000
_cell.angle_alpha   90.00
_cell.angle_beta   90.00
_cell.angle_gamma   90.00
#
_symmetry.space_group_name_H-M   'P 1'
#
loop_
_entity.id
_entity.type
_entity.pdbx_description
1 polymer ?
#
loop_
_entity_poly.entity_id
_entity_poly.type
_entity_poly.pdbx_seq_one_letter_code
_entity_poly.pdbx_strand_id
1 'polypeptide(L)'
;MLNGNIDLILFDVDGVMTDGSIYIDSTGESFKKFNVKDGLAVELLRCHGIKTGVVSGKASAALTERCEKLGFDYIITGCKNKLPRVQAICNELNINWEQVAFVGDDVLDIPVMEKCGISFAPKDAHELVYKYATHVTEASGGQGVVREVTDKLLLARFETLEQIYEVLLSKIIADDVASMEQ
;
A
#
# COMPACT_ATOMS: atom_id res chain seq x y z
N MET A 1 -5.92 -8.51 18.03
CA MET A 1 -4.58 -8.07 17.62
C MET A 1 -4.40 -8.44 16.16
N LEU A 2 -3.77 -7.59 15.36
CA LEU A 2 -3.50 -7.88 13.95
C LEU A 2 -2.58 -9.12 13.86
N ASN A 3 -2.80 -9.99 12.87
CA ASN A 3 -1.90 -11.10 12.61
C ASN A 3 -0.60 -10.58 12.00
N GLY A 4 0.52 -10.69 12.71
CA GLY A 4 1.80 -10.21 12.21
C GLY A 4 2.29 -10.95 10.96
N ASN A 5 1.79 -12.12 10.58
CA ASN A 5 2.40 -12.94 9.53
C ASN A 5 2.03 -12.56 8.08
N ILE A 6 2.25 -11.30 7.69
CA ILE A 6 2.05 -10.77 6.32
C ILE A 6 3.33 -10.79 5.47
N ASP A 7 3.30 -11.46 4.34
CA ASP A 7 4.43 -11.52 3.39
C ASP A 7 4.26 -10.57 2.21
N LEU A 8 3.03 -10.14 1.93
CA LEU A 8 2.68 -9.23 0.84
C LEU A 8 1.69 -8.17 1.32
N ILE A 9 1.98 -6.90 1.04
CA ILE A 9 1.00 -5.81 1.17
C ILE A 9 0.76 -5.15 -0.18
N LEU A 10 -0.51 -4.95 -0.50
CA LEU A 10 -0.98 -4.31 -1.73
C LEU A 10 -1.82 -3.08 -1.42
N PHE A 11 -1.63 -2.02 -2.21
CA PHE A 11 -2.33 -0.75 -2.06
C PHE A 11 -3.18 -0.47 -3.31
N ASP A 12 -4.43 -0.05 -3.12
CA ASP A 12 -5.07 0.82 -4.10
C ASP A 12 -4.32 2.17 -4.20
N VAL A 13 -4.63 2.95 -5.23
CA VAL A 13 -4.00 4.23 -5.52
C VAL A 13 -4.94 5.41 -5.26
N ASP A 14 -6.14 5.39 -5.85
CA ASP A 14 -7.01 6.56 -5.95
C ASP A 14 -7.94 6.61 -4.74
N GLY A 15 -7.58 7.36 -3.70
CA GLY A 15 -8.28 7.36 -2.40
C GLY A 15 -7.48 6.69 -1.27
N VAL A 16 -6.39 5.99 -1.63
CA VAL A 16 -5.42 5.44 -0.67
C VAL A 16 -4.09 6.20 -0.73
N MET A 17 -3.32 6.04 -1.80
CA MET A 17 -2.03 6.74 -2.00
C MET A 17 -2.21 8.21 -2.42
N THR A 18 -3.41 8.56 -2.86
CA THR A 18 -3.82 9.90 -3.28
C THR A 18 -5.13 10.27 -2.59
N ASP A 19 -5.53 11.54 -2.64
CA ASP A 19 -6.78 12.03 -2.06
C ASP A 19 -8.03 11.76 -2.92
N GLY A 20 -7.93 10.84 -3.88
CA GLY A 20 -9.01 10.46 -4.80
C GLY A 20 -9.28 11.49 -5.91
N SER A 21 -8.64 12.66 -5.86
CA SER A 21 -8.81 13.70 -6.89
C SER A 21 -8.15 13.28 -8.21
N ILE A 22 -8.84 13.58 -9.31
CA ILE A 22 -8.31 13.41 -10.67
C ILE A 22 -8.13 14.79 -11.29
N TYR A 23 -6.89 15.12 -11.64
CA TYR A 23 -6.57 16.36 -12.35
C TYR A 23 -6.55 16.07 -13.85
N ILE A 24 -7.48 16.70 -14.58
CA ILE A 24 -7.66 16.51 -16.02
C ILE A 24 -7.39 17.84 -16.73
N ASP A 25 -6.46 17.84 -17.69
CA ASP A 25 -6.24 18.95 -18.60
C ASP A 25 -6.81 18.65 -20.00
N SER A 26 -6.53 19.52 -20.98
CA SER A 26 -7.01 19.36 -22.37
C SER A 26 -6.53 18.08 -23.06
N THR A 27 -5.56 17.38 -22.51
CA THR A 27 -4.98 16.13 -23.04
C THR A 27 -5.40 14.89 -22.25
N GLY A 28 -6.08 15.04 -21.12
CA GLY A 28 -6.57 13.93 -20.28
C GLY A 28 -6.08 14.02 -18.83
N GLU A 29 -6.08 12.88 -18.13
CA GLU A 29 -5.54 12.78 -16.76
C GLU A 29 -4.01 12.86 -16.81
N SER A 30 -3.45 14.00 -16.39
CA SER A 30 -2.01 14.28 -16.52
C SER A 30 -1.26 14.32 -15.19
N PHE A 31 -1.96 14.54 -14.06
CA PHE A 31 -1.33 14.68 -12.75
C PHE A 31 -2.00 13.85 -11.66
N LYS A 32 -1.18 13.28 -10.78
CA LYS A 32 -1.60 12.67 -9.51
C LYS A 32 -0.79 13.26 -8.37
N LYS A 33 -1.46 13.51 -7.24
CA LYS A 33 -0.84 14.05 -6.03
C LYS A 33 -0.63 12.92 -5.03
N PHE A 34 0.63 12.64 -4.71
CA PHE A 34 1.05 11.64 -3.72
C PHE A 34 1.59 12.31 -2.46
N ASN A 35 1.68 11.54 -1.37
CA ASN A 35 2.31 11.99 -0.14
C ASN A 35 3.78 11.56 -0.06
N VAL A 36 4.66 12.49 0.32
CA VAL A 36 6.10 12.21 0.52
C VAL A 36 6.37 11.29 1.71
N LYS A 37 5.50 11.29 2.73
CA LYS A 37 5.68 10.44 3.92
C LYS A 37 5.48 8.97 3.60
N ASP A 38 4.68 8.68 2.57
CA ASP A 38 4.33 7.33 2.13
C ASP A 38 5.49 6.67 1.38
N GLY A 39 6.41 7.43 0.77
CA GLY A 39 7.55 6.85 0.05
C GLY A 39 8.48 6.06 0.96
N LEU A 40 8.79 6.61 2.13
CA LEU A 40 9.63 5.94 3.15
C LEU A 40 9.03 4.61 3.62
N ALA A 41 7.69 4.50 3.63
CA ALA A 41 7.00 3.32 4.12
C ALA A 41 7.25 2.10 3.23
N VAL A 42 7.44 2.30 1.92
CA VAL A 42 7.76 1.23 0.97
C VAL A 42 9.16 0.65 1.24
N GLU A 43 10.15 1.52 1.47
CA GLU A 43 11.50 1.07 1.86
C GLU A 43 11.47 0.36 3.21
N LEU A 44 10.72 0.86 4.19
CA LEU A 44 10.63 0.23 5.50
C LEU A 44 10.06 -1.19 5.42
N LEU A 45 8.99 -1.40 4.65
CA LEU A 45 8.42 -2.74 4.40
C LEU A 45 9.46 -3.66 3.75
N ARG A 46 10.23 -3.16 2.77
CA ARG A 46 11.31 -3.88 2.12
C ARG A 46 12.44 -4.27 3.08
N CYS A 47 12.83 -3.38 3.99
CA CYS A 47 13.82 -3.67 5.04
C CYS A 47 13.36 -4.81 5.97
N HIS A 48 12.03 -4.98 6.14
CA HIS A 48 11.41 -6.07 6.89
C HIS A 48 11.07 -7.30 6.02
N GLY A 49 11.54 -7.34 4.77
CA GLY A 49 11.34 -8.46 3.86
C GLY A 49 9.91 -8.64 3.36
N ILE A 50 9.04 -7.66 3.54
CA ILE A 50 7.64 -7.72 3.08
C ILE A 50 7.59 -7.24 1.63
N LYS A 51 6.98 -8.04 0.76
CA LYS A 51 6.74 -7.67 -0.64
C LYS A 51 5.65 -6.62 -0.73
N THR A 52 5.81 -5.69 -1.67
CA THR A 52 4.90 -4.56 -1.83
C THR A 52 4.35 -4.48 -3.23
N GLY A 53 3.12 -4.00 -3.38
CA GLY A 53 2.59 -3.72 -4.70
C GLY A 53 1.44 -2.74 -4.74
N VAL A 54 1.13 -2.29 -5.94
CA VAL A 54 -0.02 -1.44 -6.24
C VAL A 54 -0.99 -2.18 -7.16
N VAL A 55 -2.29 -2.02 -6.90
CA VAL A 55 -3.36 -2.56 -7.74
C VAL A 55 -4.40 -1.48 -7.99
N SER A 56 -4.37 -0.89 -9.18
CA SER A 56 -5.27 0.21 -9.57
C SER A 56 -6.16 -0.15 -10.75
N GLY A 57 -7.40 0.33 -10.69
CA GLY A 57 -8.32 0.30 -11.83
C GLY A 57 -7.93 1.25 -12.96
N LYS A 58 -7.13 2.28 -12.68
CA LYS A 58 -6.63 3.24 -13.67
C LYS A 58 -5.19 2.95 -14.05
N ALA A 59 -4.77 3.48 -15.19
CA ALA A 59 -3.39 3.48 -15.64
C ALA A 59 -3.02 4.88 -16.14
N SER A 60 -1.87 5.39 -15.73
CA SER A 60 -1.30 6.62 -16.22
C SER A 60 0.22 6.57 -16.14
N ALA A 61 0.90 7.33 -16.99
CA ALA A 61 2.37 7.40 -16.96
C ALA A 61 2.88 7.92 -15.60
N ALA A 62 2.20 8.93 -15.03
CA ALA A 62 2.54 9.48 -13.72
C ALA A 62 2.44 8.45 -12.58
N LEU A 63 1.44 7.56 -12.63
CA LEU A 63 1.32 6.47 -11.66
C LEU A 63 2.47 5.48 -11.82
N THR A 64 2.71 5.00 -13.04
CA THR A 64 3.79 4.04 -13.31
C THR A 64 5.14 4.59 -12.85
N GLU A 65 5.47 5.84 -13.22
CA GLU A 65 6.74 6.47 -12.84
C GLU A 65 6.90 6.56 -11.31
N ARG A 66 5.84 6.97 -10.59
CA ARG A 66 5.92 7.04 -9.12
C ARG A 66 6.12 5.66 -8.50
N CYS A 67 5.40 4.64 -8.97
CA CYS A 67 5.53 3.29 -8.42
C CYS A 67 6.90 2.67 -8.70
N GLU A 68 7.47 2.91 -9.88
CA GLU A 68 8.83 2.48 -10.23
C GLU A 68 9.88 3.18 -9.37
N LYS A 69 9.76 4.50 -9.16
CA LYS A 69 10.69 5.26 -8.29
C LYS A 69 10.66 4.79 -6.85
N LEU A 70 9.48 4.47 -6.32
CA LEU A 70 9.33 3.90 -4.98
C LEU A 70 9.85 2.45 -4.89
N GLY A 71 9.99 1.77 -6.03
CA GLY A 71 10.49 0.41 -6.11
C GLY A 71 9.52 -0.64 -5.58
N PHE A 72 8.23 -0.51 -5.90
CA PHE A 72 7.24 -1.56 -5.65
C PHE A 72 7.59 -2.84 -6.42
N ASP A 73 7.40 -4.01 -5.79
CA ASP A 73 7.66 -5.31 -6.43
C ASP A 73 6.61 -5.63 -7.50
N TYR A 74 5.36 -5.24 -7.27
CA TYR A 74 4.24 -5.49 -8.18
C TYR A 74 3.51 -4.20 -8.55
N ILE A 75 3.38 -3.93 -9.86
CA ILE A 75 2.65 -2.77 -10.39
C ILE A 75 1.55 -3.25 -11.32
N ILE A 76 0.32 -3.32 -10.83
CA ILE A 76 -0.86 -3.71 -11.60
C ILE A 76 -1.75 -2.49 -11.81
N THR A 77 -1.83 -2.00 -13.05
CA THR A 77 -2.64 -0.83 -13.40
C THR A 77 -3.65 -1.17 -14.49
N GLY A 78 -4.68 -0.34 -14.64
CA GLY A 78 -5.73 -0.54 -15.65
C GLY A 78 -6.61 -1.77 -15.39
N CYS A 79 -6.67 -2.24 -14.13
CA CYS A 79 -7.37 -3.47 -13.78
C CYS A 79 -8.50 -3.23 -12.77
N LYS A 80 -9.73 -3.14 -13.29
CA LYS A 80 -10.93 -2.95 -12.45
C LYS A 80 -11.29 -4.17 -11.60
N ASN A 81 -11.05 -5.38 -12.13
CA ASN A 81 -11.27 -6.61 -11.38
C ASN A 81 -9.95 -7.08 -10.75
N LYS A 82 -9.70 -6.64 -9.51
CA LYS A 82 -8.43 -6.82 -8.80
C LYS A 82 -8.20 -8.26 -8.32
N LEU A 83 -9.26 -8.95 -7.88
CA LEU A 83 -9.19 -10.28 -7.26
C LEU A 83 -8.37 -11.32 -8.05
N PRO A 84 -8.61 -11.57 -9.35
CA PRO A 84 -7.81 -12.56 -10.10
C PRO A 84 -6.35 -12.17 -10.26
N ARG A 85 -6.03 -10.86 -10.25
CA ARG A 85 -4.63 -10.39 -10.34
C ARG A 85 -3.89 -10.60 -9.03
N VAL A 86 -4.54 -10.30 -7.91
CA VAL A 86 -3.97 -10.56 -6.58
C VAL A 86 -3.80 -12.06 -6.35
N GLN A 87 -4.76 -12.89 -6.76
CA GLN A 87 -4.62 -14.34 -6.71
C GLN A 87 -3.42 -14.85 -7.51
N ALA A 88 -3.14 -14.25 -8.68
CA ALA A 88 -1.97 -14.62 -9.47
C ALA A 88 -0.65 -14.31 -8.74
N ILE A 89 -0.55 -13.16 -8.06
CA ILE A 89 0.62 -12.83 -7.22
C ILE A 89 0.75 -13.84 -6.07
N CYS A 90 -0.34 -14.18 -5.40
CA CYS A 90 -0.31 -15.16 -4.31
C CYS A 90 0.23 -16.51 -4.79
N ASN A 91 -0.19 -16.95 -5.98
CA ASN A 91 0.30 -18.19 -6.59
C ASN A 91 1.78 -18.11 -6.97
N GLU A 92 2.25 -16.97 -7.49
CA GLU A 92 3.65 -16.73 -7.84
C GLU A 92 4.55 -16.78 -6.60
N LEU A 93 4.13 -16.13 -5.51
CA LEU A 93 4.85 -16.10 -4.24
C LEU A 93 4.66 -17.39 -3.41
N ASN A 94 3.74 -18.28 -3.82
CA ASN A 94 3.34 -19.46 -3.07
C ASN A 94 2.90 -19.14 -1.63
N ILE A 95 2.07 -18.10 -1.48
CA ILE A 95 1.49 -17.66 -0.21
C ILE A 95 -0.03 -17.81 -0.19
N ASN A 96 -0.60 -17.94 0.99
CA ASN A 96 -2.05 -17.94 1.18
C ASN A 96 -2.58 -16.53 1.44
N TRP A 97 -3.89 -16.35 1.29
CA TRP A 97 -4.55 -15.07 1.49
C TRP A 97 -4.36 -14.50 2.91
N GLU A 98 -4.21 -15.35 3.92
CA GLU A 98 -3.94 -14.97 5.30
C GLU A 98 -2.60 -14.25 5.48
N GLN A 99 -1.68 -14.39 4.51
CA GLN A 99 -0.37 -13.73 4.47
C GLN A 99 -0.40 -12.44 3.62
N VAL A 100 -1.58 -12.02 3.14
CA VAL A 100 -1.77 -10.81 2.34
C VAL A 100 -2.42 -9.73 3.18
N ALA A 101 -1.87 -8.52 3.09
CA ALA A 101 -2.54 -7.29 3.51
C ALA A 101 -3.01 -6.48 2.29
N PHE A 102 -4.19 -5.87 2.39
CA PHE A 102 -4.72 -5.00 1.34
C PHE A 102 -5.23 -3.68 1.92
N VAL A 103 -4.94 -2.57 1.24
CA VAL A 103 -5.45 -1.24 1.58
C VAL A 103 -6.34 -0.73 0.46
N GLY A 104 -7.62 -0.51 0.74
CA GLY A 104 -8.62 -0.08 -0.24
C GLY A 104 -9.61 0.92 0.34
N ASP A 105 -10.19 1.75 -0.52
CA ASP A 105 -11.06 2.87 -0.12
C ASP A 105 -12.48 2.77 -0.69
N ASP A 106 -12.71 1.98 -1.75
CA ASP A 106 -14.01 1.93 -2.43
C ASP A 106 -14.52 0.49 -2.66
N VAL A 107 -15.76 0.36 -3.11
CA VAL A 107 -16.48 -0.91 -3.28
C VAL A 107 -15.79 -1.90 -4.22
N LEU A 108 -14.94 -1.41 -5.13
CA LEU A 108 -14.16 -2.25 -6.05
C LEU A 108 -13.06 -3.06 -5.33
N ASP A 109 -12.68 -2.66 -4.12
CA ASP A 109 -11.65 -3.30 -3.31
C ASP A 109 -12.18 -4.42 -2.42
N ILE A 110 -13.47 -4.36 -2.08
CA ILE A 110 -14.14 -5.30 -1.17
C ILE A 110 -13.85 -6.76 -1.51
N PRO A 111 -13.92 -7.23 -2.78
CA PRO A 111 -13.64 -8.64 -3.09
C PRO A 111 -12.23 -9.11 -2.71
N VAL A 112 -11.24 -8.21 -2.69
CA VAL A 112 -9.88 -8.52 -2.23
C VAL A 112 -9.79 -8.43 -0.71
N MET A 113 -10.41 -7.39 -0.13
CA MET A 113 -10.44 -7.17 1.32
C MET A 113 -11.12 -8.32 2.08
N GLU A 114 -12.17 -8.91 1.51
CA GLU A 114 -12.86 -10.09 2.06
C GLU A 114 -11.98 -11.34 2.12
N LYS A 115 -10.92 -11.42 1.31
CA LYS A 115 -10.05 -12.58 1.20
C LYS A 115 -8.78 -12.44 2.03
N CYS A 116 -8.15 -11.26 1.98
CA CYS A 116 -6.86 -11.04 2.61
C CYS A 116 -6.92 -11.19 4.15
N GLY A 117 -5.80 -11.60 4.75
CA GLY A 117 -5.69 -11.80 6.19
C GLY A 117 -5.81 -10.51 6.99
N ILE A 118 -5.38 -9.37 6.41
CA ILE A 118 -5.56 -8.05 7.00
C ILE A 118 -5.98 -7.06 5.93
N SER A 119 -7.04 -6.30 6.22
CA SER A 119 -7.51 -5.22 5.37
C SER A 119 -7.48 -3.88 6.11
N PHE A 120 -7.08 -2.83 5.42
CA PHE A 120 -7.11 -1.46 5.91
C PHE A 120 -8.00 -0.59 5.03
N ALA A 121 -8.67 0.39 5.63
CA ALA A 121 -9.40 1.42 4.91
C ALA A 121 -8.98 2.82 5.38
N PRO A 122 -8.75 3.79 4.48
CA PRO A 122 -8.64 5.20 4.81
C PRO A 122 -9.82 5.70 5.66
N LYS A 123 -9.58 6.74 6.47
CA LYS A 123 -10.63 7.37 7.28
C LYS A 123 -11.83 7.84 6.47
N ASP A 124 -11.59 8.27 5.25
CA ASP A 124 -12.56 8.83 4.29
C ASP A 124 -12.99 7.82 3.21
N ALA A 125 -12.70 6.53 3.40
CA ALA A 125 -13.18 5.47 2.53
C ALA A 125 -14.72 5.43 2.44
N HIS A 126 -15.25 4.85 1.38
CA HIS A 126 -16.68 4.64 1.20
C HIS A 126 -17.26 3.82 2.38
N GLU A 127 -18.41 4.22 2.93
CA GLU A 127 -18.98 3.65 4.16
C GLU A 127 -19.11 2.11 4.14
N LEU A 128 -19.43 1.55 2.98
CA LEU A 128 -19.56 0.09 2.81
C LEU A 128 -18.24 -0.66 3.10
N VAL A 129 -17.10 -0.04 2.79
CA VAL A 129 -15.76 -0.63 2.91
C VAL A 129 -15.41 -0.90 4.38
N TYR A 130 -15.89 -0.08 5.31
CA TYR A 130 -15.60 -0.25 6.74
C TYR A 130 -16.06 -1.60 7.30
N LYS A 131 -17.09 -2.23 6.71
CA LYS A 131 -17.55 -3.56 7.12
C LYS A 131 -16.54 -4.67 6.79
N TYR A 132 -15.65 -4.40 5.84
CA TYR A 132 -14.67 -5.35 5.32
C TYR A 132 -13.24 -5.00 5.71
N ALA A 133 -13.04 -3.82 6.31
CA ALA A 133 -11.76 -3.38 6.84
C ALA A 133 -11.52 -4.02 8.23
N THR A 134 -10.38 -4.66 8.39
CA THR A 134 -9.89 -5.13 9.69
C THR A 134 -9.54 -3.94 10.58
N HIS A 135 -9.05 -2.86 9.96
CA HIS A 135 -8.72 -1.63 10.63
C HIS A 135 -9.02 -0.41 9.74
N VAL A 136 -9.47 0.68 10.36
CA VAL A 136 -9.65 1.97 9.69
C VAL A 136 -8.54 2.90 10.16
N THR A 137 -7.87 3.58 9.25
CA THR A 137 -6.80 4.52 9.58
C THR A 137 -7.36 5.82 10.13
N GLU A 138 -6.53 6.59 10.83
CA GLU A 138 -6.84 7.98 11.17
C GLU A 138 -6.54 8.92 10.00
N ALA A 139 -5.54 8.58 9.18
CA ALA A 139 -5.24 9.30 7.94
C ALA A 139 -6.33 9.11 6.89
N SER A 140 -6.59 10.18 6.14
CA SER A 140 -7.38 10.18 4.90
C SER A 140 -6.50 9.86 3.69
N GLY A 141 -7.12 9.46 2.57
CA GLY A 141 -6.45 9.20 1.30
C GLY A 141 -5.41 10.26 0.93
N GLY A 142 -4.19 9.84 0.57
CA GLY A 142 -3.09 10.74 0.21
C GLY A 142 -2.54 11.59 1.35
N GLN A 143 -2.94 11.34 2.60
CA GLN A 143 -2.50 12.07 3.79
C GLN A 143 -1.61 11.23 4.73
N GLY A 144 -0.91 10.22 4.20
CA GLY A 144 -0.03 9.35 4.98
C GLY A 144 -0.62 7.99 5.32
N VAL A 145 -1.60 7.51 4.55
CA VAL A 145 -2.25 6.20 4.79
C VAL A 145 -1.24 5.07 4.68
N VAL A 146 -0.39 5.06 3.64
CA VAL A 146 0.61 4.00 3.46
C VAL A 146 1.56 3.98 4.66
N ARG A 147 1.98 5.16 5.11
CA ARG A 147 2.83 5.30 6.29
C ARG A 147 2.17 4.77 7.57
N GLU A 148 0.93 5.19 7.86
CA GLU A 148 0.21 4.73 9.04
C GLU A 148 -0.03 3.21 9.01
N VAL A 149 -0.44 2.68 7.85
CA VAL A 149 -0.67 1.24 7.68
C VAL A 149 0.61 0.45 7.91
N THR A 150 1.74 0.87 7.34
CA THR A 150 3.03 0.20 7.55
C THR A 150 3.41 0.18 9.02
N ASP A 151 3.31 1.32 9.71
CA ASP A 151 3.65 1.40 11.13
C ASP A 151 2.73 0.48 11.97
N LYS A 152 1.42 0.49 11.71
CA LYS A 152 0.45 -0.38 12.42
C LYS A 152 0.64 -1.86 12.12
N LEU A 153 0.94 -2.21 10.87
CA LEU A 153 1.20 -3.58 10.46
C LEU A 153 2.45 -4.13 11.17
N LEU A 154 3.53 -3.34 11.20
CA LEU A 154 4.78 -3.77 11.82
C LEU A 154 4.70 -3.77 13.36
N LEU A 155 3.90 -2.90 13.98
CA LEU A 155 3.60 -2.97 15.42
C LEU A 155 2.84 -4.25 15.82
N ALA A 156 2.31 -5.02 14.86
CA ALA A 156 1.79 -6.36 15.14
C ALA A 156 2.91 -7.41 15.34
N ARG A 157 4.15 -7.09 14.93
CA ARG A 157 5.36 -7.93 15.05
C ARG A 157 6.35 -7.45 16.11
N PHE A 158 6.34 -6.16 16.40
CA PHE A 158 7.31 -5.49 17.27
C PHE A 158 6.60 -4.69 18.37
N GLU A 159 7.28 -4.44 19.48
CA GLU A 159 6.68 -3.76 20.64
C GLU A 159 6.65 -2.23 20.46
N THR A 160 7.63 -1.66 19.76
CA THR A 160 7.77 -0.20 19.61
C THR A 160 8.19 0.22 18.21
N LEU A 161 7.97 1.51 17.88
CA LEU A 161 8.41 2.09 16.62
C LEU A 161 9.95 2.13 16.51
N GLU A 162 10.66 2.34 17.62
CA GLU A 162 12.12 2.35 17.62
C GLU A 162 12.68 1.02 17.11
N GLN A 163 12.11 -0.11 17.56
CA GLN A 163 12.49 -1.45 17.08
C GLN A 163 12.20 -1.61 15.58
N ILE A 164 11.04 -1.12 15.12
CA ILE A 164 10.63 -1.21 13.72
C ILE A 164 11.62 -0.44 12.82
N TYR A 165 12.05 0.74 13.23
CA TYR A 165 12.88 1.62 12.40
C TYR A 165 14.37 1.34 12.52
N GLU A 166 14.82 0.52 13.47
CA GLU A 166 16.25 0.22 13.70
C GLU A 166 16.99 -0.23 12.42
N VAL A 167 16.36 -1.10 11.62
CA VAL A 167 16.92 -1.60 10.36
C VAL A 167 17.11 -0.48 9.33
N LEU A 168 16.13 0.42 9.22
CA LEU A 168 16.17 1.53 8.28
C LEU A 168 17.17 2.60 8.75
N LEU A 169 17.21 2.89 10.04
CA LEU A 169 18.18 3.81 10.64
C LEU A 169 19.61 3.30 10.47
N SER A 170 19.84 2.00 10.63
CA SER A 170 21.15 1.38 10.40
C SER A 170 21.61 1.53 8.94
N LYS A 171 20.69 1.34 7.99
CA LYS A 171 20.92 1.56 6.56
C LYS A 171 21.27 3.02 6.25
N ILE A 172 20.57 3.98 6.87
CA ILE A 172 20.87 5.42 6.75
C ILE A 172 22.25 5.76 7.34
N ILE A 173 22.58 5.26 8.52
CA ILE A 173 23.88 5.49 9.18
C ILE A 173 25.03 4.94 8.32
N ALA A 174 24.79 3.84 7.60
CA ALA A 174 25.75 3.24 6.68
C ALA A 174 25.82 3.92 5.30
N ASP A 175 25.06 5.01 5.07
CA ASP A 175 24.92 5.71 3.77
C ASP A 175 24.42 4.80 2.62
N ASP A 176 23.70 3.72 2.95
CA ASP A 176 23.12 2.79 1.99
C ASP A 176 21.70 3.21 1.61
N VAL A 177 21.55 4.44 1.10
CA VAL A 177 20.24 5.07 0.89
C VAL A 177 19.85 5.23 -0.58
N ALA A 178 20.60 4.63 -1.50
CA ALA A 178 20.39 4.79 -2.94
C ALA A 178 19.02 4.28 -3.45
N SER A 179 18.42 3.31 -2.74
CA SER A 179 17.09 2.78 -3.05
C SER A 179 15.95 3.56 -2.39
N MET A 180 16.26 4.54 -1.54
CA MET A 180 15.27 5.26 -0.75
C MET A 180 14.70 6.42 -1.55
N GLU A 181 13.41 6.35 -1.85
CA GLU A 181 12.65 7.43 -2.48
C GLU A 181 11.65 8.01 -1.47
N GLN A 182 11.53 9.34 -1.44
CA GLN A 182 10.57 10.08 -0.63
C GLN A 182 9.35 10.46 -1.46
#